data_AF-A0A356AT65-F1
#
_entry.id   AF-A0A356AT65-F1
#
_cell.length_a   1.000
_cell.length_b   1.000
_cell.length_c   1.000
_cell.angle_alpha   90.00
_cell.angle_beta   90.00
_cell.angle_gamma   90.00
#
_symmetry.space_group_name_H-M   'P 1'
#
loop_
_entity.id
_entity.type
_entity.pdbx_description
1 polymer ?
#
loop_
_entity_poly.entity_id
_entity_poly.type
_entity_poly.pdbx_seq_one_letter_code
_entity_poly.pdbx_strand_id
1 'polypeptide(L)'
;VSRSPFGGLNYTICDHDGKFLKHGRIAEQAAPNQILYSLCNRIVKTAWENRSQVILEANGGKNDRMPLRDDRCLSNGQYAALAGILKYKLPEKRLPPPVEVSANGLFFTCPRCSNRTFRNRISSELFACIECGYASEAEWIGSENLAGRLIKYQRDKVPLTVTKQKDSLLFYNRTLGFECTLPQNVTDYQPMYDELSRYLRDLGGAFQNDPKKYAVWKKLCRSPDLRAAVRLILK
;
A
#
# COMPACT_ATOMS: atom_id res chain seq x y z
N VAL A 1 3.68 -4.77 -9.37
CA VAL A 1 4.49 -4.21 -10.48
C VAL A 1 4.84 -2.80 -10.09
N SER A 2 6.12 -2.41 -10.17
CA SER A 2 6.62 -1.06 -9.89
C SER A 2 7.36 -0.53 -11.11
N ARG A 3 7.61 0.78 -11.13
CA ARG A 3 8.64 1.34 -12.00
C ARG A 3 10.01 0.77 -11.63
N SER A 4 10.86 0.59 -12.65
CA SER A 4 12.25 0.17 -12.45
C SER A 4 13.19 1.37 -12.52
N PRO A 5 14.20 1.49 -11.64
CA PRO A 5 15.23 2.53 -11.71
C PRO A 5 16.13 2.40 -12.95
N PHE A 6 16.14 1.23 -13.60
CA PHE A 6 16.98 0.92 -14.76
C PHE A 6 16.19 0.84 -16.07
N GLY A 7 14.95 1.34 -16.08
CA GLY A 7 14.08 1.35 -17.25
C GLY A 7 13.05 0.21 -17.27
N GLY A 8 11.92 0.47 -17.94
CA GLY A 8 10.79 -0.45 -17.95
C GLY A 8 10.15 -0.62 -16.56
N LEU A 9 9.76 -1.86 -16.25
CA LEU A 9 9.00 -2.21 -15.04
C LEU A 9 9.60 -3.43 -14.35
N ASN A 10 9.46 -3.48 -13.03
CA ASN A 10 9.79 -4.66 -12.22
C ASN A 10 8.52 -5.25 -11.61
N TYR A 11 8.49 -6.56 -11.45
CA TYR A 11 7.40 -7.25 -10.76
C TYR A 11 7.95 -8.27 -9.77
N THR A 12 7.16 -8.50 -8.72
CA THR A 12 7.36 -9.56 -7.75
C THR A 12 6.04 -10.30 -7.63
N ILE A 13 6.11 -11.63 -7.56
CA ILE A 13 4.98 -12.51 -7.29
C ILE A 13 5.17 -13.08 -5.90
N CYS A 14 4.13 -12.98 -5.08
CA CYS A 14 4.03 -13.60 -3.78
C CYS A 14 2.79 -14.49 -3.72
N ASP A 15 2.77 -15.42 -2.78
CA ASP A 15 1.56 -16.16 -2.44
C ASP A 15 0.59 -15.30 -1.59
N HIS A 16 -0.50 -15.91 -1.14
CA HIS A 16 -1.54 -15.28 -0.34
C HIS A 16 -1.06 -14.86 1.07
N ASP A 17 0.00 -15.48 1.60
CA ASP A 17 0.60 -15.13 2.88
C ASP A 17 1.66 -14.03 2.78
N GLY A 18 2.04 -13.70 1.53
CA GLY A 18 3.06 -12.71 1.22
C GLY A 18 4.46 -13.31 1.09
N LYS A 19 4.57 -14.64 1.03
CA LYS A 19 5.84 -15.31 0.78
C LYS A 19 6.27 -15.05 -0.66
N PHE A 20 7.52 -14.63 -0.82
CA PHE A 20 8.13 -14.43 -2.12
C PHE A 20 8.16 -15.72 -2.94
N LEU A 21 7.76 -15.63 -4.21
CA LEU A 21 7.85 -16.73 -5.17
C LEU A 21 8.87 -16.44 -6.27
N LYS A 22 8.77 -15.27 -6.91
CA LYS A 22 9.71 -14.83 -7.94
C LYS A 22 9.65 -13.33 -8.16
N HIS A 23 10.67 -12.83 -8.86
CA HIS A 23 10.73 -11.49 -9.41
C HIS A 23 11.04 -11.57 -10.90
N GLY A 24 10.83 -10.47 -11.61
CA GLY A 24 11.22 -10.35 -13.01
C GLY A 24 11.07 -8.94 -13.54
N ARG A 25 11.70 -8.70 -14.70
CA ARG A 25 11.62 -7.43 -15.43
C ARG A 25 10.62 -7.54 -16.57
N ILE A 26 9.97 -6.42 -16.87
CA ILE A 26 9.17 -6.22 -18.08
C ILE A 26 9.76 -4.99 -18.76
N ALA A 27 10.58 -5.25 -19.77
CA ALA A 27 11.15 -4.25 -20.65
C ALA A 27 10.79 -4.63 -22.08
N GLU A 28 10.38 -3.64 -22.86
CA GLU A 28 9.89 -3.83 -24.22
C GLU A 28 10.59 -2.82 -25.12
N GLN A 29 10.94 -3.23 -26.33
CA GLN A 29 11.35 -2.31 -27.39
C GLN A 29 10.16 -2.14 -28.32
N ALA A 30 9.58 -0.95 -28.33
CA ALA A 30 8.44 -0.61 -29.18
C ALA A 30 8.52 0.87 -29.58
N ALA A 31 7.78 1.23 -30.62
CA ALA A 31 7.60 2.64 -30.96
C ALA A 31 7.06 3.42 -29.75
N PRO A 32 7.43 4.70 -29.56
CA PRO A 32 7.04 5.48 -28.37
C PRO A 32 5.53 5.51 -28.10
N ASN A 33 4.70 5.44 -29.14
CA ASN A 33 3.24 5.39 -29.04
C ASN A 33 2.67 4.00 -28.70
N GLN A 34 3.46 2.93 -28.79
CA GLN A 34 3.04 1.55 -28.56
C GLN A 34 3.63 0.94 -27.28
N ILE A 35 4.67 1.55 -26.70
CA ILE A 35 5.39 1.01 -25.55
C ILE A 35 4.46 0.66 -24.37
N LEU A 36 3.51 1.53 -24.04
CA LEU A 36 2.59 1.29 -22.91
C LEU A 36 1.69 0.07 -23.17
N TYR A 37 1.22 -0.12 -24.40
CA TYR A 37 0.39 -1.26 -24.76
C TYR A 37 1.19 -2.56 -24.72
N SER A 38 2.44 -2.57 -25.18
CA SER A 38 3.31 -3.76 -25.08
C SER A 38 3.55 -4.14 -23.62
N LEU A 39 3.93 -3.17 -22.79
CA LEU A 39 4.11 -3.37 -21.35
C LEU A 39 2.83 -3.89 -20.68
N CYS A 40 1.66 -3.33 -21.01
CA CYS A 40 0.38 -3.81 -20.49
C CYS A 40 0.11 -5.27 -20.88
N ASN A 41 0.33 -5.64 -22.14
CA ASN A 41 0.11 -7.00 -22.62
C ASN A 41 1.06 -8.00 -21.91
N ARG A 42 2.29 -7.60 -21.60
CA ARG A 42 3.21 -8.39 -20.77
C ARG A 42 2.70 -8.56 -19.36
N ILE A 43 2.27 -7.48 -18.70
CA ILE A 43 1.70 -7.56 -17.34
C ILE A 43 0.49 -8.49 -17.31
N VAL A 44 -0.42 -8.37 -18.27
CA VAL A 44 -1.62 -9.21 -18.34
C VAL A 44 -1.25 -10.69 -18.55
N LYS A 45 -0.31 -11.01 -19.45
CA LYS A 45 0.15 -12.41 -19.63
C LYS A 45 0.75 -12.94 -18.33
N THR A 46 1.68 -12.20 -17.71
CA THR A 46 2.31 -12.61 -16.45
C THR A 46 1.26 -12.81 -15.35
N ALA A 47 0.30 -11.90 -15.21
CA ALA A 47 -0.77 -12.03 -14.22
C ALA A 47 -1.66 -13.25 -14.48
N TRP A 48 -1.98 -13.52 -15.75
CA TRP A 48 -2.79 -14.67 -16.15
C TRP A 48 -2.10 -16.01 -15.86
N GLU A 49 -0.83 -16.14 -16.26
CA GLU A 49 -0.01 -17.35 -16.03
C GLU A 49 0.13 -17.70 -14.55
N ASN A 50 0.17 -16.67 -13.70
CA ASN A 50 0.36 -16.84 -12.25
C ASN A 50 -0.95 -16.67 -11.47
N ARG A 51 -2.10 -16.59 -12.15
CA ARG A 51 -3.44 -16.37 -11.55
C ARG A 51 -3.44 -15.29 -10.47
N SER A 52 -2.76 -14.18 -10.73
CA SER A 52 -2.40 -13.18 -9.73
C SER A 52 -3.21 -11.90 -9.86
N GLN A 53 -3.55 -11.29 -8.71
CA GLN A 53 -4.02 -9.91 -8.64
C GLN A 53 -2.86 -8.95 -8.91
N VAL A 54 -3.03 -8.03 -9.86
CA VAL A 54 -2.02 -7.00 -10.13
C VAL A 54 -2.12 -5.88 -9.10
N ILE A 55 -0.99 -5.56 -8.46
CA ILE A 55 -0.84 -4.43 -7.53
C ILE A 55 0.09 -3.39 -8.16
N LEU A 56 -0.32 -2.12 -8.16
CA LEU A 56 0.38 -1.00 -8.77
C LEU A 56 0.60 0.15 -7.76
N GLU A 57 1.55 1.02 -8.08
CA GLU A 57 1.75 2.29 -7.39
C GLU A 57 0.64 3.29 -7.74
N ALA A 58 -0.08 3.79 -6.74
CA ALA A 58 -1.05 4.85 -6.89
C ALA A 58 -0.38 6.18 -7.33
N ASN A 59 -1.15 7.02 -8.02
CA ASN A 59 -0.70 8.35 -8.48
C ASN A 59 0.59 8.30 -9.31
N GLY A 60 0.76 7.25 -10.12
CA GLY A 60 1.91 7.12 -11.01
C GLY A 60 3.24 6.85 -10.28
N GLY A 61 3.23 6.46 -9.00
CA GLY A 61 4.45 6.35 -8.20
C GLY A 61 4.96 7.68 -7.63
N LYS A 62 4.11 8.70 -7.53
CA LYS A 62 4.53 9.99 -6.94
C LYS A 62 4.97 9.78 -5.49
N ASN A 63 6.16 10.30 -5.14
CA ASN A 63 6.81 10.15 -3.84
C ASN A 63 7.33 8.72 -3.51
N ASP A 64 7.57 7.88 -4.52
CA ASP A 64 8.23 6.57 -4.36
C ASP A 64 9.66 6.65 -3.81
N ARG A 65 10.33 7.79 -4.05
CA ARG A 65 11.76 8.04 -3.75
C ARG A 65 12.68 7.03 -4.44
N MET A 66 12.37 6.61 -5.67
CA MET A 66 13.21 5.71 -6.47
C MET A 66 14.68 6.21 -6.55
N PRO A 67 15.70 5.35 -6.35
CA PRO A 67 17.10 5.75 -6.15
C PRO A 67 17.83 6.27 -7.39
N LEU A 68 17.48 5.78 -8.58
CA LEU A 68 17.99 6.27 -9.86
C LEU A 68 16.83 6.39 -10.84
N ARG A 69 16.98 7.32 -11.78
CA ARG A 69 16.06 7.49 -12.90
C ARG A 69 16.90 7.54 -14.17
N ASP A 70 17.14 6.36 -14.72
CA ASP A 70 17.58 6.25 -16.10
C ASP A 70 16.55 6.90 -17.04
N ASP A 71 16.98 7.48 -18.17
CA ASP A 71 16.07 8.09 -19.15
C ASP A 71 15.07 7.10 -19.74
N ARG A 72 15.37 5.79 -19.66
CA ARG A 72 14.48 4.68 -20.04
C ARG A 72 13.39 4.40 -19.00
N CYS A 73 13.41 5.06 -17.85
CA CYS A 73 12.39 4.90 -16.81
C CYS A 73 11.05 5.46 -17.28
N LEU A 74 9.98 4.74 -16.95
CA LEU A 74 8.65 5.29 -17.17
C LEU A 74 8.46 6.55 -16.31
N SER A 75 8.02 7.63 -16.96
CA SER A 75 7.57 8.81 -16.25
C SER A 75 6.36 8.47 -15.36
N ASN A 76 6.11 9.29 -14.34
CA ASN A 76 4.93 9.10 -13.48
C ASN A 76 3.62 9.13 -14.28
N GLY A 77 3.55 9.99 -15.32
CA GLY A 77 2.40 10.08 -16.22
C GLY A 77 2.23 8.83 -17.09
N GLN A 78 3.31 8.31 -17.66
CA GLN A 78 3.30 7.05 -18.40
C GLN A 78 2.84 5.87 -17.54
N TYR A 79 3.33 5.80 -16.30
CA TYR A 79 2.91 4.75 -15.36
C TYR A 79 1.44 4.88 -14.95
N ALA A 80 0.93 6.10 -14.75
CA ALA A 80 -0.48 6.36 -14.47
C ALA A 80 -1.37 5.99 -15.67
N ALA A 81 -0.95 6.31 -16.89
CA ALA A 81 -1.65 5.91 -18.12
C ALA A 81 -1.68 4.37 -18.28
N LEU A 82 -0.55 3.70 -18.01
CA LEU A 82 -0.47 2.24 -17.97
C LEU A 82 -1.44 1.64 -16.94
N ALA A 83 -1.54 2.21 -15.75
CA ALA A 83 -2.53 1.79 -14.74
C ALA A 83 -3.97 1.96 -15.25
N GLY A 84 -4.26 3.07 -15.95
CA GLY A 84 -5.55 3.30 -16.60
C GLY A 84 -5.90 2.23 -17.65
N ILE A 85 -4.93 1.84 -18.48
CA ILE A 85 -5.11 0.78 -19.48
C ILE A 85 -5.39 -0.58 -18.83
N LEU A 86 -4.68 -0.91 -17.75
CA LEU A 86 -4.84 -2.17 -17.05
C LEU A 86 -6.20 -2.31 -16.36
N LYS A 87 -6.89 -1.20 -16.04
CA LYS A 87 -8.23 -1.23 -15.41
C LYS A 87 -9.27 -1.95 -16.26
N TYR A 88 -9.16 -1.90 -17.59
CA TYR A 88 -10.07 -2.63 -18.48
C TYR A 88 -9.45 -3.90 -19.06
N LYS A 89 -8.14 -3.91 -19.40
CA LYS A 89 -7.49 -5.09 -20.01
C LYS A 89 -7.43 -6.32 -19.10
N LEU A 90 -7.29 -6.14 -17.78
CA LEU A 90 -7.28 -7.27 -16.84
C LEU A 90 -8.68 -7.93 -16.78
N PRO A 91 -9.78 -7.18 -16.56
CA PRO A 91 -11.14 -7.72 -16.65
C PRO A 91 -11.49 -8.40 -17.98
N GLU A 92 -11.03 -7.89 -19.12
CA GLU A 92 -11.22 -8.54 -20.44
C GLU A 92 -10.65 -9.98 -20.49
N LYS A 93 -9.62 -10.26 -19.69
CA LYS A 93 -9.01 -11.60 -19.53
C LYS A 93 -9.52 -12.35 -18.30
N ARG A 94 -10.65 -11.91 -17.72
CA ARG A 94 -11.27 -12.47 -16.51
C ARG A 94 -10.35 -12.42 -15.27
N LEU A 95 -9.40 -11.49 -15.26
CA LEU A 95 -8.58 -11.18 -14.09
C LEU A 95 -9.20 -9.99 -13.34
N PRO A 96 -9.00 -9.89 -12.02
CA PRO A 96 -9.50 -8.74 -11.28
C PRO A 96 -8.79 -7.44 -11.72
N PRO A 97 -9.48 -6.28 -11.64
CA PRO A 97 -8.89 -4.99 -11.96
C PRO A 97 -7.69 -4.70 -11.05
N PRO A 98 -6.70 -3.90 -11.50
CA PRO A 98 -5.50 -3.66 -10.72
C PRO A 98 -5.83 -2.90 -9.44
N VAL A 99 -5.13 -3.21 -8.36
CA VAL A 99 -5.25 -2.48 -7.09
C VAL A 99 -4.10 -1.51 -6.96
N GLU A 100 -4.42 -0.22 -6.85
CA GLU A 100 -3.44 0.84 -6.64
C GLU A 100 -3.22 1.08 -5.14
N VAL A 101 -1.97 1.05 -4.69
CA VAL A 101 -1.57 1.27 -3.29
C VAL A 101 -0.55 2.39 -3.17
N SER A 102 -0.37 2.95 -1.97
CA SER A 102 0.59 4.05 -1.78
C SER A 102 2.00 3.64 -2.24
N ALA A 103 2.65 4.52 -3.00
CA ALA A 103 4.05 4.39 -3.37
C ALA A 103 5.02 4.84 -2.26
N ASN A 104 4.48 5.46 -1.19
CA ASN A 104 5.31 6.11 -0.20
C ASN A 104 6.22 5.11 0.52
N GLY A 105 7.52 5.37 0.51
CA GLY A 105 8.50 4.55 1.20
C GLY A 105 8.90 3.27 0.50
N LEU A 106 8.45 3.01 -0.73
CA LEU A 106 8.72 1.73 -1.42
C LEU A 106 10.21 1.42 -1.47
N PHE A 107 11.05 2.31 -1.96
CA PHE A 107 12.47 2.03 -2.20
C PHE A 107 13.41 2.21 -0.98
N PHE A 108 12.86 2.27 0.24
CA PHE A 108 13.65 2.37 1.47
C PHE A 108 12.98 1.70 2.69
N THR A 109 11.89 0.97 2.46
CA THR A 109 11.27 0.10 3.46
C THR A 109 11.78 -1.31 3.26
N CYS A 110 12.18 -1.99 4.34
CA CYS A 110 12.55 -3.39 4.27
C CYS A 110 11.32 -4.27 4.00
N PRO A 111 11.31 -5.08 2.92
CA PRO A 111 10.21 -6.01 2.63
C PRO A 111 10.00 -7.08 3.71
N ARG A 112 11.06 -7.42 4.48
CA ARG A 112 11.00 -8.45 5.53
C ARG A 112 10.51 -7.91 6.88
N CYS A 113 11.20 -6.92 7.45
CA CYS A 113 10.90 -6.43 8.80
C CYS A 113 10.11 -5.12 8.83
N SER A 114 9.77 -4.54 7.67
CA SER A 114 9.09 -3.23 7.57
C SER A 114 9.86 -2.03 8.14
N ASN A 115 11.12 -2.18 8.57
CA ASN A 115 11.93 -1.02 8.99
C ASN A 115 12.06 -0.03 7.82
N ARG A 116 11.67 1.22 8.06
CA ARG A 116 11.55 2.26 7.04
C ARG A 116 12.52 3.39 7.32
N THR A 117 13.65 3.38 6.62
CA THR A 117 14.69 4.40 6.77
C THR A 117 15.52 4.51 5.50
N PHE A 118 15.96 5.73 5.16
CA PHE A 118 16.88 5.94 4.02
C PHE A 118 18.21 5.23 4.21
N ARG A 119 18.62 4.94 5.45
CA ARG A 119 19.84 4.17 5.76
C ARG A 119 19.82 2.74 5.22
N ASN A 120 18.64 2.21 4.87
CA ASN A 120 18.56 0.90 4.22
C ASN A 120 19.06 0.91 2.76
N ARG A 121 19.18 2.09 2.16
CA ARG A 121 19.73 2.27 0.83
C ARG A 121 21.22 2.53 0.95
N ILE A 122 22.02 1.49 0.71
CA ILE A 122 23.47 1.56 0.81
C ILE A 122 24.04 2.30 -0.40
N SER A 123 23.51 2.00 -1.58
CA SER A 123 23.81 2.71 -2.83
C SER A 123 22.57 2.79 -3.70
N SER A 124 22.71 3.32 -4.91
CA SER A 124 21.68 3.28 -5.93
C SER A 124 21.28 1.88 -6.38
N GLU A 125 22.20 0.92 -6.26
CA GLU A 125 22.09 -0.44 -6.76
C GLU A 125 21.89 -1.46 -5.64
N LEU A 126 22.28 -1.12 -4.40
CA LEU A 126 22.25 -2.02 -3.26
C LEU A 126 21.31 -1.51 -2.15
N PHE A 127 20.45 -2.41 -1.70
CA PHE A 127 19.65 -2.26 -0.50
C PHE A 127 20.14 -3.25 0.56
N ALA A 128 20.33 -2.78 1.80
CA ALA A 128 20.58 -3.64 2.95
C ALA A 128 19.88 -3.05 4.18
N CYS A 129 19.00 -3.82 4.81
CA CYS A 129 18.29 -3.38 5.97
C CYS A 129 19.19 -3.33 7.19
N ILE A 130 19.32 -2.15 7.79
CA ILE A 130 20.15 -1.95 8.99
C ILE A 130 19.57 -2.59 10.27
N GLU A 131 18.34 -3.09 10.21
CA GLU A 131 17.63 -3.70 11.35
C GLU A 131 17.73 -5.22 11.34
N CYS A 132 17.39 -5.84 10.19
CA CYS A 132 17.29 -7.31 10.09
C CYS A 132 18.31 -7.95 9.14
N GLY A 133 19.21 -7.16 8.55
CA GLY A 133 20.25 -7.65 7.64
C GLY A 133 19.76 -8.09 6.25
N TYR A 134 18.47 -7.94 5.91
CA TYR A 134 17.98 -8.26 4.56
C TYR A 134 18.69 -7.43 3.49
N ALA A 135 19.34 -8.08 2.51
CA ALA A 135 19.98 -7.43 1.39
C ALA A 135 19.40 -7.91 0.05
N SER A 136 19.32 -7.01 -0.93
CA SER A 136 18.87 -7.28 -2.30
C SER A 136 19.34 -6.15 -3.23
N GLU A 137 19.30 -6.37 -4.54
CA GLU A 137 19.46 -5.28 -5.50
C GLU A 137 18.31 -4.27 -5.32
N ALA A 138 18.65 -2.98 -5.36
CA ALA A 138 17.74 -1.89 -5.03
C ALA A 138 16.52 -1.82 -5.97
N GLU A 139 16.64 -2.35 -7.18
CA GLU A 139 15.56 -2.37 -8.17
C GLU A 139 14.38 -3.27 -7.81
N TRP A 140 14.60 -4.31 -7.02
CA TRP A 140 13.55 -5.28 -6.63
C TRP A 140 12.71 -4.76 -5.47
N ILE A 141 13.30 -3.87 -4.66
CA ILE A 141 12.70 -3.35 -3.43
C ILE A 141 11.34 -2.68 -3.69
N GLY A 142 11.20 -1.99 -4.82
CA GLY A 142 9.93 -1.36 -5.21
C GLY A 142 8.81 -2.39 -5.39
N SER A 143 9.06 -3.42 -6.20
CA SER A 143 8.06 -4.42 -6.53
C SER A 143 7.78 -5.40 -5.40
N GLU A 144 8.80 -5.74 -4.59
CA GLU A 144 8.64 -6.58 -3.39
C GLU A 144 7.75 -5.90 -2.34
N ASN A 145 8.03 -4.64 -2.01
CA ASN A 145 7.20 -3.90 -1.06
C ASN A 145 5.77 -3.71 -1.55
N LEU A 146 5.55 -3.58 -2.87
CA LEU A 146 4.20 -3.52 -3.45
C LEU A 146 3.46 -4.85 -3.29
N ALA A 147 4.11 -5.97 -3.60
CA ALA A 147 3.49 -7.29 -3.55
C ALA A 147 2.91 -7.59 -2.16
N GLY A 148 3.68 -7.29 -1.09
CA GLY A 148 3.22 -7.46 0.28
C GLY A 148 2.29 -6.35 0.82
N ARG A 149 2.06 -5.26 0.07
CA ARG A 149 1.44 -4.04 0.63
C ARG A 149 -0.02 -4.24 1.00
N LEU A 150 -0.79 -4.97 0.19
CA LEU A 150 -2.19 -5.24 0.50
C LEU A 150 -2.33 -6.15 1.72
N ILE A 151 -1.49 -7.18 1.83
CA ILE A 151 -1.46 -8.08 2.97
C ILE A 151 -1.14 -7.28 4.25
N LYS A 152 -0.16 -6.38 4.16
CA LYS A 152 0.17 -5.46 5.25
C LYS A 152 -1.02 -4.55 5.61
N TYR A 153 -1.68 -3.92 4.63
CA TYR A 153 -2.85 -3.08 4.89
C TYR A 153 -4.02 -3.84 5.50
N GLN A 154 -4.18 -5.13 5.21
CA GLN A 154 -5.17 -5.98 5.87
C GLN A 154 -4.78 -6.23 7.34
N ARG A 155 -3.51 -6.53 7.62
CA ARG A 155 -3.00 -6.79 8.98
C ARG A 155 -2.88 -5.54 9.87
N ASP A 156 -2.57 -4.37 9.30
CA ASP A 156 -2.26 -3.13 10.05
C ASP A 156 -3.49 -2.58 10.80
N LYS A 157 -3.44 -2.53 12.14
CA LYS A 157 -4.55 -1.98 12.94
C LYS A 157 -4.82 -0.50 12.65
N VAL A 158 -6.09 -0.11 12.69
CA VAL A 158 -6.50 1.30 12.50
C VAL A 158 -6.00 2.11 13.71
N PRO A 159 -5.22 3.18 13.48
CA PRO A 159 -4.74 4.01 14.58
C PRO A 159 -5.87 4.86 15.15
N LEU A 160 -5.99 4.88 16.47
CA LEU A 160 -6.80 5.83 17.22
C LEU A 160 -5.85 6.62 18.13
N THR A 161 -5.76 7.91 17.91
CA THR A 161 -4.87 8.77 18.71
C THR A 161 -5.53 9.06 20.04
N VAL A 162 -4.75 9.01 21.11
CA VAL A 162 -5.17 9.35 22.47
C VAL A 162 -4.33 10.54 22.92
N THR A 163 -5.00 11.60 23.37
CA THR A 163 -4.34 12.79 23.92
C THR A 163 -4.92 13.07 25.29
N LYS A 164 -4.04 13.27 26.27
CA LYS A 164 -4.44 13.67 27.62
C LYS A 164 -4.82 15.15 27.63
N GLN A 165 -6.01 15.44 28.16
CA GLN A 165 -6.46 16.78 28.52
C GLN A 165 -6.42 16.92 30.05
N LYS A 166 -6.83 18.07 30.58
CA LYS A 166 -6.70 18.40 32.01
C LYS A 166 -7.33 17.33 32.93
N ASP A 167 -8.55 16.91 32.60
CA ASP A 167 -9.34 15.96 33.40
C ASP A 167 -9.92 14.80 32.56
N SER A 168 -9.48 14.66 31.31
CA SER A 168 -10.05 13.71 30.35
C SER A 168 -9.01 13.16 29.37
N LEU A 169 -9.38 12.11 28.66
CA LEU A 169 -8.66 11.52 27.53
C LEU A 169 -9.50 11.72 26.26
N LEU A 170 -8.94 12.39 25.27
CA LEU A 170 -9.53 12.54 23.95
C LEU A 170 -9.01 11.44 23.02
N PHE A 171 -9.91 10.60 22.54
CA PHE A 171 -9.68 9.57 21.54
C PHE A 171 -10.18 10.07 20.19
N TYR A 172 -9.35 10.01 19.16
CA TYR A 172 -9.78 10.46 17.83
C TYR A 172 -9.09 9.75 16.67
N ASN A 173 -9.81 9.69 15.55
CA ASN A 173 -9.26 9.33 14.25
C ASN A 173 -9.63 10.42 13.23
N ARG A 174 -8.64 11.23 12.83
CA ARG A 174 -8.85 12.35 11.91
C ARG A 174 -9.37 11.92 10.53
N THR A 175 -8.98 10.73 10.07
CA THR A 175 -9.44 10.21 8.77
C THR A 175 -10.92 9.87 8.80
N LEU A 176 -11.41 9.30 9.90
CA LEU A 176 -12.83 9.04 10.11
C LEU A 176 -13.59 10.30 10.57
N GLY A 177 -12.91 11.28 11.16
CA GLY A 177 -13.60 12.36 11.90
C GLY A 177 -14.31 11.83 13.15
N PHE A 178 -13.82 10.72 13.71
CA PHE A 178 -14.31 10.17 14.97
C PHE A 178 -13.60 10.82 16.14
N GLU A 179 -14.37 11.21 17.16
CA GLU A 179 -13.88 11.74 18.43
C GLU A 179 -14.72 11.18 19.59
N CYS A 180 -14.07 10.86 20.70
CA CYS A 180 -14.70 10.39 21.93
C CYS A 180 -13.87 10.85 23.12
N THR A 181 -14.52 11.39 24.14
CA THR A 181 -13.85 11.86 25.36
C THR A 181 -14.25 10.99 26.53
N LEU A 182 -13.27 10.46 27.26
CA LEU A 182 -13.48 9.71 28.49
C LEU A 182 -12.83 10.43 29.68
N PRO A 183 -13.31 10.23 30.91
CA PRO A 183 -12.63 10.71 32.12
C PRO A 183 -11.20 10.16 32.23
N GLN A 184 -10.28 10.93 32.81
CA GLN A 184 -8.87 10.50 32.92
C GLN A 184 -8.68 9.26 33.80
N ASN A 185 -9.56 9.05 34.78
CA ASN A 185 -9.52 7.92 35.72
C ASN A 185 -10.20 6.66 35.17
N VAL A 186 -10.53 6.61 33.87
CA VAL A 186 -11.15 5.43 33.27
C VAL A 186 -10.21 4.22 33.32
N THR A 187 -10.72 3.08 33.80
CA THR A 187 -9.95 1.83 33.93
C THR A 187 -10.15 0.88 32.76
N ASP A 188 -11.18 1.09 31.95
CA ASP A 188 -11.46 0.33 30.72
C ASP A 188 -11.95 1.24 29.61
N TYR A 189 -11.40 1.07 28.40
CA TYR A 189 -11.77 1.84 27.22
C TYR A 189 -12.98 1.26 26.48
N GLN A 190 -13.69 0.28 27.04
CA GLN A 190 -14.93 -0.25 26.46
C GLN A 190 -15.93 0.85 26.05
N PRO A 191 -16.17 1.92 26.86
CA PRO A 191 -17.07 3.00 26.45
C PRO A 191 -16.65 3.70 25.16
N MET A 192 -15.33 3.82 24.89
CA MET A 192 -14.82 4.38 23.63
C MET A 192 -15.10 3.43 22.46
N TYR A 193 -14.93 2.12 22.64
CA TYR A 193 -15.24 1.15 21.59
C TYR A 193 -16.74 1.07 21.28
N ASP A 194 -17.60 1.22 22.30
CA ASP A 194 -19.04 1.28 22.13
C ASP A 194 -19.46 2.54 21.37
N GLU A 195 -18.86 3.69 21.70
CA GLU A 195 -19.03 4.96 20.97
C GLU A 195 -18.55 4.81 19.52
N LEU A 196 -17.37 4.23 19.30
CA LEU A 196 -16.85 3.95 17.95
C LEU A 196 -17.79 3.04 17.17
N SER A 197 -18.34 2.00 17.80
CA SER A 197 -19.30 1.10 17.16
C SER A 197 -20.58 1.83 16.76
N ARG A 198 -21.13 2.69 17.63
CA ARG A 198 -22.28 3.55 17.32
C ARG A 198 -21.97 4.48 16.15
N TYR A 199 -20.88 5.23 16.25
CA TYR A 199 -20.42 6.13 15.20
C TYR A 199 -20.32 5.41 13.83
N LEU A 200 -19.68 4.24 13.77
CA LEU A 200 -19.52 3.48 12.53
C LEU A 200 -20.86 3.03 11.91
N ARG A 201 -21.88 2.72 12.74
CA ARG A 201 -23.23 2.37 12.27
C ARG A 201 -23.95 3.60 11.72
N ASP A 202 -23.91 4.72 12.45
CA ASP A 202 -24.58 5.97 12.09
C ASP A 202 -24.03 6.56 10.79
N LEU A 203 -22.76 6.30 10.50
CA LEU A 203 -22.12 6.71 9.25
C LEU A 203 -22.75 6.08 7.99
N GLY A 204 -23.51 4.97 8.09
CA GLY A 204 -24.39 4.48 7.03
C GLY A 204 -23.79 4.24 5.64
N GLY A 205 -22.45 4.18 5.50
CA GLY A 205 -21.78 4.14 4.19
C GLY A 205 -21.70 5.48 3.45
N ALA A 206 -21.95 6.62 4.10
CA ALA A 206 -22.01 7.97 3.53
C ALA A 206 -20.71 8.51 2.89
N PHE A 207 -19.62 7.72 2.86
CA PHE A 207 -18.30 8.14 2.37
C PHE A 207 -17.88 7.50 1.05
N GLN A 208 -18.84 7.13 0.18
CA GLN A 208 -18.48 6.60 -1.15
C GLN A 208 -17.57 7.56 -1.94
N ASN A 209 -17.66 8.87 -1.67
CA ASN A 209 -16.87 9.91 -2.33
C ASN A 209 -15.51 10.20 -1.67
N ASP A 210 -15.19 9.64 -0.49
CA ASP A 210 -13.85 9.71 0.13
C ASP A 210 -13.25 8.29 0.26
N PRO A 211 -12.40 7.87 -0.69
CA PRO A 211 -11.80 6.54 -0.69
C PRO A 211 -10.98 6.21 0.58
N LYS A 212 -10.34 7.21 1.20
CA LYS A 212 -9.52 7.00 2.40
C LYS A 212 -10.42 6.73 3.59
N LYS A 213 -11.44 7.57 3.79
CA LYS A 213 -12.41 7.41 4.87
C LYS A 213 -13.20 6.11 4.71
N TYR A 214 -13.64 5.80 3.49
CA TYR A 214 -14.34 4.55 3.17
C TYR A 214 -13.48 3.31 3.49
N ALA A 215 -12.18 3.32 3.15
CA ALA A 215 -11.29 2.20 3.44
C ALA A 215 -11.15 1.93 4.95
N VAL A 216 -11.01 2.99 5.76
CA VAL A 216 -10.92 2.87 7.23
C VAL A 216 -12.25 2.40 7.82
N TRP A 217 -13.37 3.00 7.41
CA TRP A 217 -14.72 2.61 7.86
C TRP A 217 -15.00 1.14 7.52
N LYS A 218 -14.82 0.76 6.26
CA LYS A 218 -15.02 -0.62 5.77
C LYS A 218 -14.17 -1.62 6.53
N LYS A 219 -12.94 -1.26 6.89
CA LYS A 219 -12.05 -2.12 7.67
C LYS A 219 -12.59 -2.36 9.07
N LEU A 220 -13.01 -1.30 9.77
CA LEU A 220 -13.55 -1.43 11.13
C LEU A 220 -14.89 -2.17 11.14
N CYS A 221 -15.80 -1.87 10.22
CA CYS A 221 -17.09 -2.54 10.12
C CYS A 221 -17.00 -4.03 9.77
N ARG A 222 -15.93 -4.46 9.08
CA ARG A 222 -15.69 -5.87 8.77
C ARG A 222 -14.96 -6.62 9.88
N SER A 223 -14.46 -5.92 10.90
CA SER A 223 -13.82 -6.58 12.02
C SER A 223 -14.88 -7.18 12.95
N PRO A 224 -14.73 -8.45 13.37
CA PRO A 224 -15.60 -9.02 14.40
C PRO A 224 -15.36 -8.37 15.78
N ASP A 225 -14.17 -7.80 15.99
CA ASP A 225 -13.80 -7.11 17.23
C ASP A 225 -13.05 -5.80 16.93
N LEU A 226 -13.60 -4.67 17.42
CA LEU A 226 -12.98 -3.36 17.27
C LEU A 226 -11.70 -3.22 18.11
N ARG A 227 -11.62 -3.88 19.27
CA ARG A 227 -10.44 -3.86 20.14
C ARG A 227 -9.26 -4.55 19.47
N ALA A 228 -9.48 -5.66 18.77
CA ALA A 228 -8.47 -6.31 17.94
C ALA A 228 -8.08 -5.48 16.70
N ALA A 229 -9.01 -4.74 16.09
CA ALA A 229 -8.78 -3.98 14.86
C ALA A 229 -8.16 -2.59 15.04
N VAL A 230 -8.20 -2.03 16.25
CA VAL A 230 -7.67 -0.70 16.57
C VAL A 230 -6.33 -0.82 17.32
N ARG A 231 -5.41 0.12 17.05
CA ARG A 231 -4.26 0.37 17.91
C ARG A 231 -4.33 1.78 18.48
N LEU A 232 -4.08 1.91 19.77
CA LEU A 232 -4.00 3.21 20.42
C LEU A 232 -2.62 3.82 20.18
N ILE A 233 -2.58 5.11 19.83
CA ILE A 233 -1.37 5.90 19.70
C ILE A 233 -1.43 7.02 20.72
N LEU A 234 -0.59 6.95 21.75
CA LEU A 234 -0.46 8.05 22.70
C LEU A 234 0.30 9.20 22.04
N LYS A 235 -0.23 10.40 22.17
CA LYS A 235 0.40 11.64 21.70
C LYS A 235 0.43 12.70 22.79
#